data_AF-A0A2B4SHB0-F1
#
_entry.id   AF-A0A2B4SHB0-F1
#
_cell.length_a   1.000
_cell.length_b   1.000
_cell.length_c   1.000
_cell.angle_alpha   90.00
_cell.angle_beta   90.00
_cell.angle_gamma   90.00
#
_symmetry.space_group_name_H-M   'P 1'
#
loop_
_entity.id
_entity.type
_entity.pdbx_description
1 polymer ?
#
loop_
_entity_poly.entity_id
_entity_poly.type
_entity_poly.pdbx_seq_one_letter_code
_entity_poly.pdbx_strand_id
1 'polypeptide(L)'
;METVFLIWNHINSETDNGRVLECPFTKAAPNTFLRVSYMGNIRIAGCKHCCMRWFFTFNDIECKAPAAIDAVVYQNIDLNIHRSANIEGYCAGIAKGLVRVGLHVGQCHGFGIFKAYTGWNSVSRIIIEEFEPPVA
;
A
#
# COMPACT_ATOMS: atom_id res chain seq x y z
N MET A 1 0.69 13.27 18.52
CA MET A 1 0.77 12.54 17.24
C MET A 1 1.03 11.09 17.57
N GLU A 2 0.11 10.21 17.19
CA GLU A 2 0.27 8.76 17.36
C GLU A 2 0.86 8.20 16.06
N THR A 3 1.99 7.50 16.19
CA THR A 3 2.64 6.80 15.09
C THR A 3 2.58 5.32 15.39
N VAL A 4 2.06 4.53 14.44
CA VAL A 4 2.01 3.08 14.55
C VAL A 4 2.95 2.47 13.52
N PHE A 5 3.83 1.60 14.01
CA PHE A 5 4.72 0.79 13.18
C PHE A 5 4.24 -0.66 13.20
N LEU A 6 3.86 -1.17 12.04
CA LEU A 6 3.56 -2.59 11.87
C LEU A 6 4.66 -3.23 11.05
N ILE A 7 5.21 -4.31 11.58
CA ILE A 7 6.41 -4.97 11.04
C ILE A 7 6.09 -6.46 10.90
N TRP A 8 6.33 -6.98 9.71
CA TRP A 8 6.22 -8.41 9.43
C TRP A 8 7.53 -8.93 8.84
N ASN A 9 7.92 -10.11 9.29
CA ASN A 9 9.07 -10.82 8.76
C ASN A 9 8.58 -11.84 7.73
N HIS A 10 9.13 -11.83 6.51
CA HIS A 10 8.93 -12.87 5.50
C HIS A 10 7.44 -13.11 5.17
N ILE A 11 6.66 -12.05 4.91
CA ILE A 11 5.22 -12.21 4.60
C ILE A 11 4.97 -13.09 3.38
N ASN A 12 5.91 -13.11 2.42
CA ASN A 12 5.89 -13.99 1.23
C ASN A 12 4.48 -14.12 0.61
N SER A 13 3.76 -13.01 0.48
CA SER A 13 2.36 -13.06 0.03
C SER A 13 2.30 -13.24 -1.48
N GLU A 14 1.46 -14.17 -1.92
CA GLU A 14 1.12 -14.48 -3.32
C GLU A 14 -0.28 -13.94 -3.69
N THR A 15 -0.73 -12.88 -3.01
CA THR A 15 -2.03 -12.27 -3.29
C THR A 15 -1.98 -11.48 -4.60
N ASP A 16 -2.63 -12.01 -5.63
CA ASP A 16 -2.70 -11.40 -6.96
C ASP A 16 -3.75 -10.29 -7.06
N ASN A 17 -4.79 -10.34 -6.23
CA ASN A 17 -5.84 -9.34 -6.18
C ASN A 17 -6.49 -9.33 -4.80
N GLY A 18 -6.59 -8.16 -4.17
CA GLY A 18 -7.16 -7.97 -2.85
C GLY A 18 -6.14 -7.51 -1.81
N ARG A 19 -6.50 -7.69 -0.54
CA ARG A 19 -5.74 -7.15 0.60
C ARG A 19 -4.57 -8.06 0.97
N VAL A 20 -3.38 -7.49 1.06
CA VAL A 20 -2.14 -8.17 1.47
C VAL A 20 -1.88 -8.00 2.96
N LEU A 21 -2.02 -6.78 3.45
CA LEU A 21 -1.81 -6.41 4.85
C LEU A 21 -2.97 -5.55 5.32
N GLU A 22 -3.34 -5.68 6.59
CA GLU A 22 -4.31 -4.82 7.27
C GLU A 22 -3.73 -4.34 8.60
N CYS A 23 -4.02 -3.09 8.92
CA CYS A 23 -3.55 -2.41 10.11
C CYS A 23 -4.71 -1.58 10.70
N PRO A 24 -5.23 -1.93 11.88
CA PRO A 24 -6.13 -1.05 12.59
C PRO A 24 -5.35 0.16 13.12
N PHE A 25 -5.87 1.37 12.90
CA PHE A 25 -5.34 2.61 13.41
C PHE A 25 -6.47 3.44 14.02
N THR A 26 -6.29 3.96 15.24
CA THR A 26 -7.28 4.85 15.86
C THR A 26 -6.94 6.28 15.54
N LYS A 27 -7.72 6.89 14.63
CA LYS A 27 -7.58 8.28 14.26
C LYS A 27 -8.20 9.19 15.32
N ALA A 28 -7.41 10.10 15.90
CA ALA A 28 -7.85 10.94 17.01
C ALA A 28 -8.69 12.14 16.56
N ALA A 29 -8.30 12.81 15.47
CA ALA A 29 -8.92 14.05 15.01
C ALA A 29 -9.58 13.89 13.63
N PRO A 30 -10.73 14.56 13.39
CA PRO A 30 -11.44 14.44 12.11
C PRO A 30 -10.81 15.24 10.96
N ASN A 31 -9.99 16.26 11.28
CA ASN A 31 -9.48 17.23 10.29
C ASN A 31 -7.97 17.10 10.03
N THR A 32 -7.36 16.01 10.48
CA THR A 32 -5.94 15.66 10.29
C THR A 32 -5.77 14.69 9.13
N PHE A 33 -4.60 14.67 8.51
CA PHE A 33 -4.21 13.70 7.49
C PHE A 33 -3.74 12.39 8.12
N LEU A 34 -3.88 11.28 7.41
CA LEU A 34 -3.09 10.07 7.67
C LEU A 34 -1.99 9.97 6.63
N ARG A 35 -0.73 9.97 7.08
CA ARG A 35 0.41 9.57 6.25
C ARG A 35 0.59 8.07 6.40
N VAL A 36 0.74 7.38 5.28
CA VAL A 36 1.01 5.94 5.25
C VAL A 36 2.26 5.68 4.43
N SER A 37 3.08 4.74 4.86
CA SER A 37 4.25 4.28 4.10
C SER A 37 4.35 2.76 4.19
N TYR A 38 4.47 2.09 3.04
CA TYR A 38 4.88 0.70 2.95
C TYR A 38 6.35 0.63 2.53
N MET A 39 7.14 -0.13 3.27
CA MET A 39 8.53 -0.42 2.96
C MET A 39 8.73 -1.93 2.90
N GLY A 40 9.14 -2.44 1.75
CA GLY A 40 9.39 -3.86 1.55
C GLY A 40 9.83 -4.13 0.12
N ASN A 41 9.70 -5.37 -0.33
CA ASN A 41 9.85 -5.67 -1.75
C ASN A 41 8.53 -6.09 -2.38
N ILE A 42 8.42 -5.86 -3.68
CA ILE A 42 7.29 -6.26 -4.52
C ILE A 42 7.83 -6.87 -5.81
N ARG A 43 7.03 -7.74 -6.44
CA ARG A 43 7.41 -8.40 -7.69
C ARG A 43 6.17 -8.79 -8.48
N ILE A 44 6.31 -8.79 -9.80
CA ILE A 44 5.43 -9.51 -10.73
C ILE A 44 6.26 -10.62 -11.40
N ALA A 45 5.65 -11.76 -11.73
CA ALA A 45 6.41 -12.91 -12.26
C ALA A 45 5.62 -13.76 -13.27
N GLY A 46 6.35 -14.49 -14.12
CA GLY A 46 5.76 -15.48 -15.02
C GLY A 46 4.94 -14.85 -16.14
N CYS A 47 5.25 -13.61 -16.53
CA CYS A 47 4.50 -12.86 -17.52
C CYS A 47 5.38 -11.90 -18.33
N LYS A 48 4.95 -11.62 -19.57
CA LYS A 48 5.47 -10.56 -20.44
C LYS A 48 4.35 -9.56 -20.70
N HIS A 49 4.67 -8.29 -20.91
CA HIS A 49 3.68 -7.23 -21.09
C HIS A 49 2.63 -7.20 -19.97
N CYS A 50 3.07 -7.29 -18.73
CA CYS A 50 2.19 -7.35 -17.57
C CYS A 50 2.42 -6.17 -16.63
N CYS A 51 1.36 -5.83 -15.90
CA CYS A 51 1.34 -4.70 -15.00
C CYS A 51 0.49 -5.04 -13.77
N MET A 52 1.03 -4.83 -12.58
CA MET A 52 0.31 -4.94 -11.32
C MET A 52 0.48 -3.66 -10.49
N ARG A 53 -0.53 -3.38 -9.67
CA ARG A 53 -0.64 -2.16 -8.85
C ARG A 53 -0.75 -2.54 -7.38
N TRP A 54 0.04 -1.90 -6.54
CA TRP A 54 -0.05 -1.93 -5.09
C TRP A 54 -0.60 -0.59 -4.60
N PHE A 55 -1.60 -0.59 -3.73
CA PHE A 55 -2.27 0.65 -3.33
C PHE A 55 -2.80 0.58 -1.90
N PHE A 56 -2.90 1.74 -1.24
CA PHE A 56 -3.49 1.83 0.09
C PHE A 56 -5.00 2.05 0.05
N THR A 57 -5.68 1.44 1.00
CA THR A 57 -7.09 1.66 1.30
C THR A 57 -7.28 2.09 2.74
N PHE A 58 -8.35 2.85 2.98
CA PHE A 58 -8.80 3.29 4.29
C PHE A 58 -10.26 2.86 4.44
N ASN A 59 -10.50 1.87 5.29
CA ASN A 59 -11.79 1.16 5.36
C ASN A 59 -12.22 0.60 4.01
N ASP A 60 -11.29 -0.06 3.32
CA ASP A 60 -11.50 -0.71 2.01
C ASP A 60 -11.84 0.26 0.86
N ILE A 61 -11.62 1.57 1.06
CA ILE A 61 -11.80 2.62 0.06
C ILE A 61 -10.45 3.27 -0.25
N GLU A 62 -10.11 3.45 -1.52
CA GLU A 62 -8.89 4.18 -1.92
C GLU A 62 -8.93 5.64 -1.47
N CYS A 63 -7.75 6.22 -1.21
CA CYS A 63 -7.68 7.62 -0.89
C CYS A 63 -8.23 8.51 -2.02
N LYS A 64 -9.10 9.46 -1.67
CA LYS A 64 -9.73 10.37 -2.64
C LYS A 64 -9.10 11.75 -2.69
N ALA A 65 -8.38 12.16 -1.65
CA ALA A 65 -7.80 13.49 -1.53
C ALA A 65 -6.41 13.41 -0.87
N PRO A 66 -5.33 13.86 -1.55
CA PRO A 66 -5.33 14.49 -2.87
C PRO A 66 -5.49 13.49 -4.04
N ALA A 67 -5.07 12.25 -3.87
CA ALA A 67 -5.18 11.18 -4.87
C ALA A 67 -5.00 9.81 -4.18
N ALA A 68 -5.15 8.72 -4.96
CA ALA A 68 -4.77 7.39 -4.49
C ALA A 68 -3.27 7.33 -4.14
N ILE A 69 -2.92 6.46 -3.19
CA ILE A 69 -1.54 6.23 -2.77
C ILE A 69 -1.16 4.85 -3.27
N ASP A 70 -0.41 4.80 -4.37
CA ASP A 70 -0.13 3.58 -5.10
C ASP A 70 1.24 3.55 -5.76
N ALA A 71 1.64 2.35 -6.17
CA ALA A 71 2.77 2.11 -7.03
C ALA A 71 2.43 1.01 -8.04
N VAL A 72 3.01 1.13 -9.23
CA VAL A 72 2.82 0.19 -10.33
C VAL A 72 4.15 -0.46 -10.66
N VAL A 73 4.11 -1.77 -10.93
CA VAL A 73 5.20 -2.49 -11.58
C VAL A 73 4.72 -2.93 -12.94
N TYR A 74 5.35 -2.41 -13.99
CA TYR A 74 5.24 -2.90 -15.36
C TYR A 74 6.49 -3.69 -15.72
N GLN A 75 6.32 -4.79 -16.44
CA GLN A 75 7.44 -5.45 -17.11
C GLN A 75 7.07 -5.90 -18.52
N ASN A 76 8.01 -5.67 -19.44
CA ASN A 76 7.88 -6.10 -20.83
C ASN A 76 8.40 -7.53 -21.04
N ILE A 77 9.35 -7.96 -20.20
CA ILE A 77 9.97 -9.28 -20.21
C ILE A 77 9.85 -9.91 -18.82
N ASP A 78 9.88 -11.24 -18.76
CA ASP A 78 9.77 -11.96 -17.49
C ASP A 78 11.09 -11.84 -16.71
N LEU A 79 11.05 -11.08 -15.61
CA LEU A 79 12.20 -10.81 -14.75
C LEU A 79 11.96 -11.39 -13.37
N ASN A 80 12.95 -12.08 -12.83
CA ASN A 80 12.93 -12.52 -11.43
C ASN A 80 13.58 -11.49 -10.50
N ILE A 81 13.07 -10.25 -10.51
CA ILE A 81 13.60 -9.16 -9.68
C ILE A 81 12.61 -8.86 -8.55
N HIS A 82 13.05 -9.06 -7.32
CA HIS A 82 12.36 -8.61 -6.12
C HIS A 82 12.71 -7.14 -5.89
N ARG A 83 11.86 -6.22 -6.36
CA ARG A 83 12.15 -4.79 -6.35
C ARG A 83 11.85 -4.22 -4.97
N SER A 84 12.82 -3.51 -4.40
CA SER A 84 12.54 -2.65 -3.23
C SER A 84 11.47 -1.63 -3.61
N ALA A 85 10.47 -1.46 -2.75
CA ALA A 85 9.40 -0.52 -2.92
C ALA A 85 9.21 0.30 -1.65
N ASN A 86 9.10 1.61 -1.85
CA ASN A 86 8.58 2.55 -0.88
C ASN A 86 7.32 3.17 -1.49
N ILE A 87 6.16 2.82 -0.94
CA ILE A 87 4.87 3.35 -1.37
C ILE A 87 4.40 4.25 -0.24
N GLU A 88 4.33 5.56 -0.48
CA GLU A 88 4.08 6.54 0.57
C GLU A 88 3.15 7.64 0.07
N GLY A 89 2.29 8.14 0.95
CA GLY A 89 1.47 9.31 0.67
C GLY A 89 0.66 9.76 1.87
N TYR A 90 -0.15 10.79 1.64
CA TYR A 90 -1.03 11.40 2.62
C TYR A 90 -2.47 11.26 2.17
N CYS A 91 -3.38 10.99 3.10
CA CYS A 91 -4.81 10.95 2.84
C CYS A 91 -5.60 11.87 3.77
N ALA A 92 -6.40 12.73 3.17
CA ALA A 92 -7.32 13.65 3.84
C ALA A 92 -8.75 13.10 3.91
N GLY A 93 -9.59 13.74 4.72
CA GLY A 93 -11.03 13.48 4.74
C GLY A 93 -11.42 12.14 5.38
N ILE A 94 -10.51 11.52 6.13
CA ILE A 94 -10.78 10.30 6.89
C ILE A 94 -11.39 10.69 8.23
N ALA A 95 -12.56 10.13 8.55
CA ALA A 95 -13.24 10.41 9.81
C ALA A 95 -12.42 9.90 11.02
N LYS A 96 -12.58 10.58 12.16
CA LYS A 96 -12.02 10.11 13.44
C LYS A 96 -12.59 8.74 13.84
N GLY A 97 -11.85 7.99 14.63
CA GLY A 97 -12.20 6.66 15.11
C GLY A 97 -11.34 5.56 14.50
N LEU A 98 -11.81 4.32 14.57
CA LEU A 98 -11.08 3.17 14.04
C LEU A 98 -11.06 3.20 12.50
N VAL A 99 -9.87 3.19 11.93
CA VAL A 99 -9.60 3.14 10.50
C VAL A 99 -8.83 1.85 10.20
N ARG A 100 -9.33 1.04 9.27
CA ARG A 100 -8.59 -0.10 8.74
C ARG A 100 -7.75 0.37 7.56
N VAL A 101 -6.45 0.55 7.80
CA VAL A 101 -5.49 0.87 6.75
C VAL A 101 -5.04 -0.44 6.13
N GLY A 102 -5.22 -0.60 4.82
CA GLY A 102 -4.85 -1.81 4.11
C GLY A 102 -3.86 -1.54 2.99
N LEU A 103 -2.91 -2.44 2.78
CA LEU A 103 -2.16 -2.53 1.53
C LEU A 103 -2.84 -3.57 0.64
N HIS A 104 -3.27 -3.16 -0.55
CA HIS A 104 -3.92 -4.00 -1.53
C HIS A 104 -3.05 -4.17 -2.77
N VAL A 105 -3.33 -5.24 -3.50
CA VAL A 105 -2.82 -5.52 -4.84
C VAL A 105 -3.98 -5.64 -5.80
N GLY A 106 -3.79 -5.21 -7.03
CA GLY A 106 -4.76 -5.40 -8.11
C GLY A 106 -4.17 -5.12 -9.48
N GLN A 107 -5.05 -5.13 -10.48
CA GLN A 107 -4.68 -4.85 -11.87
C GLN A 107 -4.33 -3.37 -12.09
N CYS A 108 -3.44 -3.11 -13.04
CA CYS A 108 -3.30 -1.77 -13.61
C CYS A 108 -4.48 -1.43 -14.53
N HIS A 109 -4.72 -0.14 -14.76
CA HIS A 109 -5.67 0.31 -15.77
C HIS A 109 -5.27 -0.20 -17.17
N GLY A 110 -6.18 -0.90 -17.86
CA GLY A 110 -5.94 -1.46 -19.20
C GLY A 110 -5.19 -2.80 -19.22
N PHE A 111 -4.94 -3.41 -18.06
CA PHE A 111 -4.28 -4.71 -17.93
C PHE A 111 -5.18 -5.71 -17.19
N GLY A 112 -4.88 -7.01 -17.31
CA GLY A 112 -5.52 -8.06 -16.50
C GLY A 112 -4.84 -8.26 -15.14
N ILE A 113 -5.31 -9.25 -14.40
CA ILE A 113 -4.66 -9.72 -13.16
C ILE A 113 -3.53 -10.68 -13.54
N PHE A 114 -2.34 -10.45 -12.97
CA PHE A 114 -1.15 -11.27 -13.13
C PHE A 114 -0.62 -11.69 -11.76
N LYS A 115 0.44 -12.52 -11.75
CA LYS A 115 1.03 -13.00 -10.51
C LYS A 115 1.82 -11.89 -9.81
N ALA A 116 1.36 -11.49 -8.64
CA ALA A 116 1.97 -10.47 -7.81
C ALA A 116 2.50 -11.09 -6.51
N TYR A 117 3.64 -10.59 -6.05
CA TYR A 117 4.30 -11.06 -4.85
C TYR A 117 4.72 -9.89 -3.99
N THR A 118 4.53 -10.02 -2.68
CA THR A 118 4.84 -8.95 -1.72
C THR A 118 5.69 -9.52 -0.58
N GLY A 119 6.82 -8.87 -0.29
CA GLY A 119 7.64 -9.09 0.90
C GLY A 119 8.44 -10.39 0.96
N TRP A 120 9.07 -10.78 -0.16
CA TRP A 120 9.90 -11.98 -0.23
C TRP A 120 11.20 -11.85 0.57
N ASN A 121 11.48 -12.79 1.48
CA ASN A 121 12.76 -12.90 2.20
C ASN A 121 13.27 -11.58 2.83
N SER A 122 12.35 -10.69 3.20
CA SER A 122 12.68 -9.40 3.80
C SER A 122 11.65 -9.05 4.87
N VAL A 123 11.99 -8.01 5.62
CA VAL A 123 11.01 -7.33 6.47
C VAL A 123 10.12 -6.47 5.58
N SER A 124 8.81 -6.52 5.85
CA SER A 124 7.82 -5.60 5.31
C SER A 124 7.28 -4.75 6.44
N ARG A 125 7.12 -3.44 6.21
CA ARG A 125 6.65 -2.50 7.23
C ARG A 125 5.56 -1.61 6.68
N ILE A 126 4.54 -1.34 7.49
CA ILE A 126 3.60 -0.26 7.28
C ILE A 126 3.75 0.72 8.44
N ILE A 127 3.96 1.99 8.10
CA ILE A 127 4.02 3.10 9.05
C ILE A 127 2.77 3.95 8.83
N ILE A 128 2.05 4.26 9.90
CA ILE A 128 0.86 5.10 9.88
C ILE A 128 1.06 6.22 10.88
N GLU A 129 0.86 7.44 10.43
CA GLU A 129 1.07 8.65 11.22
C GLU A 129 -0.10 9.61 11.01
N GLU A 130 -0.62 10.18 12.10
CA GLU A 130 -1.62 11.24 12.03
C GLU A 130 -0.94 12.61 12.07
N PHE A 131 -1.21 13.45 11.05
CA PHE A 131 -0.60 14.77 10.89
C PHE A 131 -1.65 15.88 10.85
N GLU A 132 -1.35 17.00 11.50
CA GLU A 132 -2.09 18.23 11.29
C GLU A 132 -1.88 18.75 9.86
N PRO A 133 -2.92 19.32 9.22
CA PRO A 133 -2.74 20.07 7.99
C PRO A 133 -1.65 21.12 8.14
N PRO A 134 -0.86 21.42 7.09
CA PRO A 134 -0.07 22.64 7.08
C PRO A 134 -1.03 23.81 7.35
N VAL A 135 -0.70 24.64 8.34
CA VAL A 135 -1.44 25.89 8.57
C VAL A 135 -1.20 26.78 7.35
N ALA A 136 -2.28 27.17 6.67
CA ALA A 136 -2.23 28.12 5.56
C ALA A 136 -1.93 29.54 6.06
#